data_AF-A0A663F6B6-F1
#
_entry.id   AF-A0A663F6B6-F1
#
_cell.length_a   1.000
_cell.length_b   1.000
_cell.length_c   1.000
_cell.angle_alpha   90.00
_cell.angle_beta   90.00
_cell.angle_gamma   90.00
#
_symmetry.space_group_name_H-M   'P 1'
#
loop_
_entity.id
_entity.type
_entity.pdbx_description
1 polymer ?
#
loop_
_entity_poly.entity_id
_entity_poly.type
_entity_poly.pdbx_seq_one_letter_code
_entity_poly.pdbx_strand_id
1 'polypeptide(L)'
;MSIQKIVAREILDSRGNPTVEVDLHTAKGRFRAAVPSGASTGIHEALELRDGDKSRYLGKGVLKAVEHINKTIGPALLEKKISVVEQEKIDKLMIDMDGTENKSKFGANAILGVSLAVCKAGAAEKGVPLYRHIADLAGNSDLILPVPAFNVINGGSHAGNKLAMQEFMVLPVGATSFREAMRIGAEVYHSLKGVIKAKYGKDATNVGDEGGFAPNILENNEALELLKAAIGQAGYPDKVVIGMDVAASEFCREGHYDLDFKSPPDPKRLITGEQLGQLYQSFIKNYPGEGGTGGHWEGLGGKVGGSLVARMGLGMGIGEEKWPPNWDWGPLGETGKDWGDTGRVWGGGPRRTGRDWEGRWRFPSGTYRAAHGAGGTAAGREPALSRNREVAGPYWSTLGIAAPAVVSIEDPFDQDDWEGWQRFLGQVDIQVVGDDLTVTNPRRIQRAAELRACNCLLLKVNQIGSVTESIQACKLAQSHGWGVMVSHRSGETEDTFIADLVVGLCTGQDRGGAGGQGQIRRAQLQEPQGQVGRGPTGAAVTPPRATTSALGATKSSPGATTSAPRGGTSRNPPSKRSGAQQAPTSYFFGGGGAR
;
A
#
# COMPACT_ATOMS: atom_id res chain seq x y z
N MET A 1 5.57 -2.26 -29.40
CA MET A 1 5.61 -1.11 -30.34
C MET A 1 6.47 -0.02 -29.74
N SER A 2 7.12 0.77 -30.60
CA SER A 2 7.86 1.97 -30.19
C SER A 2 6.92 3.10 -29.74
N ILE A 3 7.40 3.91 -28.80
CA ILE A 3 6.76 5.14 -28.36
C ILE A 3 6.71 6.16 -29.51
N GLN A 4 5.58 6.85 -29.69
CA GLN A 4 5.38 7.86 -30.74
C GLN A 4 5.45 9.30 -30.22
N LYS A 5 5.05 9.53 -28.97
CA LYS A 5 5.08 10.83 -28.30
C LYS A 5 5.02 10.65 -26.79
N ILE A 6 5.68 11.52 -26.04
CA ILE A 6 5.46 11.72 -24.60
C ILE A 6 5.17 13.21 -24.40
N VAL A 7 4.19 13.52 -23.55
CA VAL A 7 3.86 14.90 -23.13
C VAL A 7 3.56 14.90 -21.64
N ALA A 8 4.37 15.62 -20.86
CA ALA A 8 4.07 15.90 -19.46
C ALA A 8 3.35 17.23 -19.29
N ARG A 9 2.56 17.36 -18.22
CA ARG A 9 1.93 18.60 -17.75
C ARG A 9 1.85 18.61 -16.23
N GLU A 10 1.57 19.79 -15.70
CA GLU A 10 1.21 19.98 -14.29
C GLU A 10 -0.32 19.83 -14.12
N ILE A 11 -0.75 19.06 -13.13
CA ILE A 11 -2.13 18.97 -12.60
C ILE A 11 -2.11 19.26 -11.09
N LEU A 12 -3.22 19.05 -10.37
CA LEU A 12 -3.28 19.17 -8.90
C LEU A 12 -3.54 17.82 -8.23
N ASP A 13 -2.98 17.60 -7.04
CA ASP A 13 -3.26 16.48 -6.13
C ASP A 13 -4.58 16.70 -5.34
N SER A 14 -5.00 15.69 -4.59
CA SER A 14 -6.18 15.69 -3.69
C SER A 14 -6.23 16.87 -2.72
N ARG A 15 -5.06 17.44 -2.37
CA ARG A 15 -4.86 18.54 -1.43
C ARG A 15 -4.66 19.89 -2.14
N GLY A 16 -4.81 19.94 -3.47
CA GLY A 16 -4.68 21.15 -4.28
C GLY A 16 -3.25 21.60 -4.57
N ASN A 17 -2.23 20.77 -4.33
CA ASN A 17 -0.84 21.05 -4.66
C ASN A 17 -0.52 20.58 -6.08
N PRO A 18 0.41 21.20 -6.81
CA PRO A 18 0.83 20.71 -8.12
C PRO A 18 1.38 19.28 -8.10
N THR A 19 1.15 18.52 -9.17
CA THR A 19 1.85 17.25 -9.45
C THR A 19 1.95 16.96 -10.95
N VAL A 20 2.72 15.94 -11.32
CA VAL A 20 3.06 15.58 -12.70
C VAL A 20 2.02 14.61 -13.29
N GLU A 21 1.50 14.94 -14.47
CA GLU A 21 0.75 14.01 -15.33
C GLU A 21 1.47 13.81 -16.67
N VAL A 22 1.53 12.57 -17.16
CA VAL A 22 2.17 12.18 -18.42
C VAL A 22 1.16 11.49 -19.35
N ASP A 23 1.00 12.01 -20.57
CA ASP A 23 0.41 11.29 -21.70
C ASP A 23 1.53 10.67 -22.57
N LEU A 24 1.56 9.34 -22.68
CA LEU A 24 2.39 8.58 -23.62
C LEU A 24 1.52 8.08 -24.78
N HIS A 25 2.00 8.21 -26.01
CA HIS A 25 1.29 7.76 -27.21
C HIS A 25 2.02 6.60 -27.91
N THR A 26 1.24 5.62 -28.36
CA THR A 26 1.65 4.56 -29.31
C THR A 26 0.56 4.39 -30.37
N ALA A 27 0.75 3.51 -31.36
CA ALA A 27 -0.32 3.20 -32.32
C ALA A 27 -1.56 2.52 -31.70
N LYS A 28 -1.50 2.09 -30.43
CA LYS A 28 -2.66 1.62 -29.65
C LYS A 28 -3.49 2.76 -29.04
N GLY A 29 -3.00 4.00 -29.05
CA GLY A 29 -3.69 5.17 -28.50
C GLY A 29 -2.84 5.97 -27.51
N ARG A 30 -3.50 6.58 -26.53
CA ARG A 30 -2.90 7.44 -25.50
C ARG A 30 -3.06 6.82 -24.12
N PHE A 31 -1.95 6.66 -23.41
CA PHE A 31 -1.83 6.09 -22.08
C PHE A 31 -1.42 7.20 -21.12
N ARG A 32 -2.12 7.28 -19.98
CA ARG A 32 -2.02 8.41 -19.07
C ARG A 32 -1.65 7.92 -17.68
N ALA A 33 -0.68 8.58 -17.05
CA ALA A 33 -0.42 8.39 -15.64
C ALA A 33 -0.19 9.72 -14.91
N ALA A 34 -0.61 9.78 -13.66
CA ALA A 34 -0.29 10.87 -12.74
C ALA A 34 0.54 10.34 -11.56
N VAL A 35 1.17 11.26 -10.82
CA VAL A 35 2.10 10.94 -9.72
C VAL A 35 1.55 11.43 -8.38
N PRO A 36 1.47 10.58 -7.34
CA PRO A 36 1.09 11.01 -6.00
C PRO A 36 2.28 11.65 -5.24
N SER A 37 1.97 12.36 -4.15
CA SER A 37 2.92 13.11 -3.32
C SER A 37 2.62 12.93 -1.82
N GLY A 38 3.66 12.87 -0.98
CA GLY A 38 3.52 12.68 0.47
C GLY A 38 3.05 13.92 1.24
N ALA A 39 2.72 13.76 2.52
CA ALA A 39 2.71 14.82 3.52
C ALA A 39 3.98 14.65 4.37
N SER A 40 4.01 13.59 5.16
CA SER A 40 5.22 12.99 5.73
C SER A 40 5.98 12.24 4.64
N THR A 41 7.31 12.32 4.69
CA THR A 41 8.24 11.70 3.72
C THR A 41 9.55 11.34 4.43
N GLY A 42 9.87 10.06 4.51
CA GLY A 42 11.12 9.58 5.08
C GLY A 42 12.33 10.19 4.38
N ILE A 43 13.40 10.45 5.14
CA ILE A 43 14.58 11.22 4.68
C ILE A 43 15.41 10.49 3.61
N HIS A 44 15.00 9.28 3.25
CA HIS A 44 15.64 8.39 2.29
C HIS A 44 14.81 8.15 1.01
N GLU A 45 13.64 8.77 0.87
CA GLU A 45 12.86 8.73 -0.37
C GLU A 45 13.66 9.25 -1.58
N ALA A 46 13.35 8.74 -2.76
CA ALA A 46 13.79 9.32 -4.02
C ALA A 46 13.16 10.72 -4.19
N LEU A 47 13.96 11.70 -4.64
CA LEU A 47 13.61 13.12 -4.53
C LEU A 47 12.40 13.49 -5.39
N GLU A 48 11.34 13.96 -4.75
CA GLU A 48 10.25 14.63 -5.45
C GLU A 48 10.68 16.05 -5.86
N LEU A 49 10.93 16.27 -7.16
CA LEU A 49 11.45 17.55 -7.64
C LEU A 49 10.34 18.62 -7.67
N ARG A 50 10.48 19.62 -6.80
CA ARG A 50 9.64 20.83 -6.72
C ARG A 50 10.38 22.07 -7.24
N ASP A 51 9.63 23.06 -7.71
CA ASP A 51 10.17 24.28 -8.33
C ASP A 51 10.89 25.19 -7.31
N GLY A 52 10.41 25.29 -6.07
CA GLY A 52 10.99 26.12 -5.01
C GLY A 52 10.65 27.61 -5.10
N ASP A 53 9.97 28.05 -6.17
CA ASP A 53 9.50 29.43 -6.35
C ASP A 53 8.34 29.76 -5.38
N LYS A 54 8.65 30.45 -4.29
CA LYS A 54 7.67 30.85 -3.27
C LYS A 54 6.52 31.73 -3.80
N SER A 55 6.67 32.37 -4.96
CA SER A 55 5.60 33.15 -5.58
C SER A 55 4.55 32.27 -6.30
N ARG A 56 4.89 31.02 -6.61
CA ARG A 56 4.07 30.08 -7.38
C ARG A 56 3.75 28.83 -6.58
N TYR A 57 2.47 28.61 -6.27
CA TYR A 57 2.00 27.48 -5.43
C TYR A 57 2.82 27.31 -4.13
N LEU A 58 3.23 28.42 -3.51
CA LEU A 58 4.03 28.44 -2.28
C LEU A 58 5.38 27.68 -2.37
N GLY A 59 5.97 27.58 -3.58
CA GLY A 59 7.18 26.80 -3.85
C GLY A 59 6.92 25.38 -4.36
N LYS A 60 5.66 24.92 -4.35
CA LYS A 60 5.27 23.54 -4.69
C LYS A 60 5.02 23.29 -6.18
N GLY A 61 5.34 24.21 -7.10
CA GLY A 61 5.27 23.92 -8.54
C GLY A 61 6.10 22.69 -8.96
N VAL A 62 5.79 22.07 -10.10
CA VAL A 62 6.56 20.94 -10.66
C VAL A 62 6.98 21.16 -12.11
N LEU A 63 7.08 22.42 -12.56
CA LEU A 63 7.43 22.76 -13.93
C LEU A 63 8.82 22.23 -14.34
N LYS A 64 9.78 22.16 -13.42
CA LYS A 64 11.10 21.54 -13.68
C LYS A 64 10.98 20.05 -14.03
N ALA A 65 10.22 19.27 -13.26
CA ALA A 65 10.00 17.85 -13.53
C ALA A 65 9.26 17.64 -14.88
N VAL A 66 8.25 18.45 -15.14
CA VAL A 66 7.52 18.50 -16.42
C VAL A 66 8.44 18.88 -17.59
N GLU A 67 9.40 19.79 -17.38
CA GLU A 67 10.39 20.19 -18.37
C GLU A 67 11.39 19.05 -18.66
N HIS A 68 11.91 18.37 -17.64
CA HIS A 68 12.80 17.21 -17.82
C HIS A 68 12.14 16.09 -18.63
N ILE A 69 10.84 15.82 -18.41
CA ILE A 69 10.11 14.85 -19.24
C ILE A 69 10.00 15.35 -20.68
N ASN A 70 9.51 16.57 -20.88
CA ASN A 70 9.21 17.10 -22.22
C ASN A 70 10.46 17.39 -23.08
N LYS A 71 11.59 17.79 -22.46
CA LYS A 71 12.81 18.21 -23.16
C LYS A 71 13.98 17.22 -23.09
N THR A 72 13.94 16.21 -22.22
CA THR A 72 15.06 15.28 -22.02
C THR A 72 14.63 13.81 -22.09
N ILE A 73 13.77 13.35 -21.17
CA ILE A 73 13.38 11.93 -21.10
C ILE A 73 12.58 11.52 -22.34
N GLY A 74 11.54 12.29 -22.70
CA GLY A 74 10.68 12.02 -23.85
C GLY A 74 11.47 11.86 -25.16
N PRO A 75 12.26 12.87 -25.59
CA PRO A 75 13.10 12.77 -26.79
C PRO A 75 14.03 11.54 -26.81
N ALA A 76 14.69 11.23 -25.69
CA ALA A 76 15.59 10.08 -25.61
C ALA A 76 14.85 8.73 -25.75
N LEU A 77 13.69 8.57 -25.11
CA LEU A 77 12.89 7.34 -25.24
C LEU A 77 12.34 7.15 -26.67
N LEU A 78 11.97 8.24 -27.35
CA LEU A 78 11.59 8.22 -28.77
C LEU A 78 12.76 7.83 -29.68
N GLU A 79 13.98 8.30 -29.39
CA GLU A 79 15.20 7.96 -30.15
C GLU A 79 15.55 6.47 -30.02
N LYS A 80 15.54 5.93 -28.79
CA LYS A 80 15.93 4.53 -28.53
C LYS A 80 14.92 3.49 -29.02
N LYS A 81 13.66 3.88 -29.27
CA LYS A 81 12.59 3.04 -29.86
C LYS A 81 12.31 1.71 -29.13
N ILE A 82 12.65 1.62 -27.84
CA ILE A 82 12.40 0.45 -27.00
C ILE A 82 10.89 0.15 -26.98
N SER A 83 10.51 -1.13 -26.93
CA SER A 83 9.11 -1.53 -26.94
C SER A 83 8.47 -1.29 -25.57
N VAL A 84 7.26 -0.73 -25.52
CA VAL A 84 6.56 -0.41 -24.24
C VAL A 84 6.26 -1.63 -23.33
N VAL A 85 6.50 -2.86 -23.79
CA VAL A 85 6.43 -4.08 -22.96
C VAL A 85 7.74 -4.39 -22.22
N GLU A 86 8.83 -3.70 -22.55
CA GLU A 86 10.17 -3.90 -21.98
C GLU A 86 10.41 -2.92 -20.81
N GLN A 87 9.49 -2.94 -19.83
CA GLN A 87 9.45 -2.01 -18.69
C GLN A 87 10.83 -1.79 -18.05
N GLU A 88 11.53 -2.88 -17.70
CA GLU A 88 12.86 -2.87 -17.07
C GLU A 88 13.90 -2.10 -17.90
N LYS A 89 13.87 -2.22 -19.24
CA LYS A 89 14.82 -1.51 -20.12
C LYS A 89 14.53 -0.02 -20.21
N ILE A 90 13.25 0.36 -20.15
CA ILE A 90 12.83 1.76 -20.19
C ILE A 90 13.09 2.44 -18.84
N ASP A 91 12.73 1.79 -17.74
CA ASP A 91 13.03 2.27 -16.39
C ASP A 91 14.54 2.37 -16.16
N LYS A 92 15.32 1.32 -16.49
CA LYS A 92 16.78 1.38 -16.40
C LYS A 92 17.38 2.51 -17.24
N LEU A 93 16.90 2.74 -18.47
CA LEU A 93 17.38 3.85 -19.29
C LEU A 93 17.10 5.22 -18.64
N MET A 94 15.94 5.41 -18.02
CA MET A 94 15.64 6.66 -17.30
C MET A 94 16.51 6.83 -16.05
N ILE A 95 16.75 5.75 -15.29
CA ILE A 95 17.63 5.74 -14.11
C ILE A 95 19.08 6.02 -14.50
N ASP A 96 19.60 5.37 -15.54
CA ASP A 96 20.95 5.58 -16.07
C ASP A 96 21.12 7.00 -16.64
N MET A 97 20.07 7.58 -17.24
CA MET A 97 20.07 8.96 -17.72
C MET A 97 20.01 10.00 -16.60
N ASP A 98 19.37 9.70 -15.47
CA ASP A 98 19.43 10.53 -14.27
C ASP A 98 20.85 10.42 -13.68
N GLY A 99 21.28 9.21 -13.32
CA GLY A 99 22.62 8.91 -12.84
C GLY A 99 22.87 9.28 -11.37
N THR A 100 21.83 9.64 -10.61
CA THR A 100 21.91 9.86 -9.16
C THR A 100 21.21 8.74 -8.39
N GLU A 101 21.67 8.50 -7.16
CA GLU A 101 21.16 7.42 -6.30
C GLU A 101 19.69 7.62 -5.90
N ASN A 102 19.27 8.87 -5.68
CA ASN A 102 17.93 9.25 -5.24
C ASN A 102 17.12 9.96 -6.32
N LYS A 103 17.44 9.80 -7.61
CA LYS A 103 16.72 10.38 -8.76
C LYS A 103 16.59 11.92 -8.70
N SER A 104 17.58 12.60 -8.12
CA SER A 104 17.53 14.03 -7.80
C SER A 104 17.85 14.97 -8.96
N LYS A 105 18.29 14.47 -10.12
CA LYS A 105 18.60 15.30 -11.29
C LYS A 105 17.36 15.58 -12.16
N PHE A 106 16.47 14.60 -12.32
CA PHE A 106 15.19 14.79 -12.99
C PHE A 106 14.00 14.87 -12.03
N GLY A 107 14.13 14.28 -10.84
CA GLY A 107 13.05 14.03 -9.90
C GLY A 107 12.47 12.62 -10.07
N ALA A 108 12.22 11.93 -8.96
CA ALA A 108 11.49 10.67 -8.93
C ALA A 108 10.08 10.82 -9.54
N ASN A 109 9.44 11.98 -9.34
CA ASN A 109 8.18 12.35 -9.98
C ASN A 109 8.27 12.50 -11.50
N ALA A 110 9.42 12.89 -12.07
CA ALA A 110 9.61 12.92 -13.51
C ALA A 110 9.73 11.51 -14.11
N ILE A 111 10.53 10.65 -13.47
CA ILE A 111 10.78 9.27 -13.93
C ILE A 111 9.53 8.39 -13.76
N LEU A 112 8.87 8.47 -12.60
CA LEU A 112 7.71 7.65 -12.29
C LEU A 112 6.53 7.91 -13.24
N GLY A 113 6.21 9.18 -13.53
CA GLY A 113 5.09 9.52 -14.42
C GLY A 113 5.23 8.89 -15.80
N VAL A 114 6.46 8.81 -16.33
CA VAL A 114 6.77 8.10 -17.56
C VAL A 114 6.71 6.58 -17.36
N SER A 115 7.33 6.06 -16.30
CA SER A 115 7.35 4.63 -15.93
C SER A 115 5.94 4.00 -15.85
N LEU A 116 5.00 4.69 -15.19
CA LEU A 116 3.60 4.30 -15.06
C LEU A 116 2.85 4.34 -16.41
N ALA A 117 3.09 5.38 -17.22
CA ALA A 117 2.47 5.52 -18.54
C ALA A 117 2.99 4.47 -19.55
N VAL A 118 4.27 4.07 -19.44
CA VAL A 118 4.87 2.95 -20.17
C VAL A 118 4.19 1.64 -19.79
N CYS A 119 4.04 1.33 -18.50
CA CYS A 119 3.38 0.11 -18.03
C CYS A 119 1.93 0.00 -18.55
N LYS A 120 1.18 1.11 -18.52
CA LYS A 120 -0.17 1.21 -19.11
C LYS A 120 -0.19 0.96 -20.61
N ALA A 121 0.82 1.43 -21.35
CA ALA A 121 0.96 1.15 -22.77
C ALA A 121 1.39 -0.29 -23.06
N GLY A 122 2.25 -0.89 -22.21
CA GLY A 122 2.67 -2.30 -22.30
C GLY A 122 1.51 -3.29 -22.13
N ALA A 123 0.57 -2.97 -21.24
CA ALA A 123 -0.67 -3.75 -21.09
C ALA A 123 -1.52 -3.75 -22.37
N ALA A 124 -1.79 -2.57 -22.94
CA ALA A 124 -2.57 -2.42 -24.17
C ALA A 124 -1.83 -2.92 -25.43
N GLU A 125 -0.49 -2.94 -25.40
CA GLU A 125 0.34 -3.55 -26.43
C GLU A 125 0.16 -5.08 -26.45
N LYS A 126 0.25 -5.73 -25.27
CA LYS A 126 -0.08 -7.16 -25.09
C LYS A 126 -1.56 -7.48 -25.31
N GLY A 127 -2.46 -6.50 -25.21
CA GLY A 127 -3.90 -6.70 -25.29
C GLY A 127 -4.52 -7.30 -24.01
N VAL A 128 -3.91 -7.04 -22.84
CA VAL A 128 -4.35 -7.57 -21.54
C VAL A 128 -4.68 -6.45 -20.55
N PRO A 129 -5.47 -6.71 -19.49
CA PRO A 129 -5.64 -5.77 -18.38
C PRO A 129 -4.31 -5.43 -17.69
N LEU A 130 -4.21 -4.23 -17.11
CA LEU A 130 -2.99 -3.73 -16.50
C LEU A 130 -2.49 -4.62 -15.34
N TYR A 131 -3.37 -5.11 -14.46
CA TYR A 131 -3.00 -6.07 -13.40
C TYR A 131 -2.35 -7.35 -13.96
N ARG A 132 -2.79 -7.84 -15.13
CA ARG A 132 -2.21 -9.03 -15.78
C ARG A 132 -0.85 -8.71 -16.39
N HIS A 133 -0.68 -7.51 -16.96
CA HIS A 133 0.63 -7.05 -17.42
C HIS A 133 1.64 -6.90 -16.27
N ILE A 134 1.21 -6.34 -15.13
CA ILE A 134 2.03 -6.23 -13.91
C ILE A 134 2.36 -7.61 -13.36
N ALA A 135 1.40 -8.55 -13.32
CA ALA A 135 1.65 -9.93 -12.92
C ALA A 135 2.67 -10.63 -13.84
N ASP A 136 2.63 -10.39 -15.15
CA ASP A 136 3.67 -10.91 -16.07
C ASP A 136 5.06 -10.33 -15.78
N LEU A 137 5.15 -9.05 -15.39
CA LEU A 137 6.41 -8.38 -15.03
C LEU A 137 6.95 -8.87 -13.67
N ALA A 138 6.06 -9.16 -12.72
CA ALA A 138 6.41 -9.76 -11.43
C ALA A 138 6.80 -11.25 -11.56
N GLY A 139 6.17 -11.98 -12.49
CA GLY A 139 6.29 -13.43 -12.62
C GLY A 139 5.16 -14.23 -11.94
N ASN A 140 4.05 -13.58 -11.60
CA ASN A 140 2.93 -14.16 -10.87
C ASN A 140 1.92 -14.82 -11.83
N SER A 141 1.52 -16.09 -11.57
CA SER A 141 0.46 -16.77 -12.33
C SER A 141 -0.92 -16.48 -11.75
N ASP A 142 -1.13 -16.89 -10.51
CA ASP A 142 -2.40 -16.88 -9.79
C ASP A 142 -2.58 -15.51 -9.14
N LEU A 143 -3.74 -14.88 -9.32
CA LEU A 143 -4.02 -13.52 -8.84
C LEU A 143 -4.83 -13.56 -7.55
N ILE A 144 -4.56 -12.60 -6.65
CA ILE A 144 -5.23 -12.44 -5.35
C ILE A 144 -5.85 -11.04 -5.29
N LEU A 145 -7.08 -10.95 -4.75
CA LEU A 145 -7.68 -9.66 -4.39
C LEU A 145 -7.31 -9.31 -2.94
N PRO A 146 -6.95 -8.05 -2.66
CA PRO A 146 -6.48 -7.67 -1.33
C PRO A 146 -7.59 -7.57 -0.29
N VAL A 147 -7.20 -7.60 0.99
CA VAL A 147 -8.00 -6.99 2.05
C VAL A 147 -7.68 -5.48 2.07
N PRO A 148 -8.68 -4.60 1.84
CA PRO A 148 -8.49 -3.16 1.93
C PRO A 148 -8.41 -2.71 3.40
N ALA A 149 -7.34 -1.99 3.73
CA ALA A 149 -7.17 -1.25 4.97
C ALA A 149 -7.68 0.19 4.77
N PHE A 150 -8.87 0.46 5.31
CA PHE A 150 -9.48 1.79 5.22
C PHE A 150 -8.99 2.67 6.36
N ASN A 151 -8.22 3.72 6.05
CA ASN A 151 -7.94 4.80 7.00
C ASN A 151 -9.26 5.53 7.33
N VAL A 152 -9.71 5.48 8.60
CA VAL A 152 -11.04 5.99 8.99
C VAL A 152 -11.02 7.00 10.15
N ILE A 153 -9.91 7.13 10.87
CA ILE A 153 -9.63 8.26 11.78
C ILE A 153 -8.22 8.76 11.47
N ASN A 154 -8.09 10.05 11.16
CA ASN A 154 -6.80 10.71 10.95
C ASN A 154 -6.33 11.43 12.22
N GLY A 155 -5.04 11.30 12.51
CA GLY A 155 -4.25 12.10 13.44
C GLY A 155 -2.96 12.57 12.77
N GLY A 156 -1.85 12.59 13.52
CA GLY A 156 -0.51 12.89 13.00
C GLY A 156 -0.45 14.17 12.18
N SER A 157 0.27 14.13 11.06
CA SER A 157 0.35 15.23 10.09
C SER A 157 -0.84 15.28 9.12
N HIS A 158 -1.70 14.26 9.10
CA HIS A 158 -2.89 14.17 8.23
C HIS A 158 -4.15 14.84 8.81
N ALA A 159 -4.13 15.36 10.04
CA ALA A 159 -5.27 16.04 10.67
C ALA A 159 -4.91 17.17 11.67
N GLY A 160 -5.69 18.25 11.62
CA GLY A 160 -5.63 19.41 12.52
C GLY A 160 -6.22 19.17 13.93
N ASN A 161 -6.02 17.99 14.50
CA ASN A 161 -6.38 17.60 15.87
C ASN A 161 -5.12 17.40 16.74
N LYS A 162 -5.28 16.99 18.00
CA LYS A 162 -4.16 16.69 18.92
C LYS A 162 -3.53 15.31 18.70
N LEU A 163 -4.34 14.30 18.37
CA LEU A 163 -3.98 12.89 18.17
C LEU A 163 -2.65 12.71 17.43
N ALA A 164 -1.66 12.08 18.08
CA ALA A 164 -0.30 12.01 17.57
C ALA A 164 -0.10 10.92 16.50
N MET A 165 -0.67 9.74 16.68
CA MET A 165 -0.58 8.65 15.69
C MET A 165 -1.40 9.02 14.45
N GLN A 166 -0.88 8.69 13.27
CA GLN A 166 -1.37 9.24 12.01
C GLN A 166 -2.70 8.65 11.54
N GLU A 167 -2.90 7.34 11.69
CA GLU A 167 -4.07 6.64 11.12
C GLU A 167 -4.54 5.49 11.99
N PHE A 168 -5.86 5.35 12.08
CA PHE A 168 -6.51 4.18 12.65
C PHE A 168 -7.37 3.57 11.55
N MET A 169 -6.97 2.37 11.11
CA MET A 169 -7.50 1.67 9.95
C MET A 169 -8.43 0.53 10.36
N VAL A 170 -9.43 0.24 9.52
CA VAL A 170 -10.26 -0.96 9.64
C VAL A 170 -10.04 -1.89 8.45
N LEU A 171 -9.83 -3.18 8.72
CA LEU A 171 -9.53 -4.23 7.74
C LEU A 171 -10.61 -5.32 7.80
N PRO A 172 -11.54 -5.39 6.82
CA PRO A 172 -12.59 -6.41 6.77
C PRO A 172 -12.10 -7.81 6.33
N VAL A 173 -11.13 -8.37 7.06
CA VAL A 173 -10.50 -9.68 6.79
C VAL A 173 -11.52 -10.85 6.78
N GLY A 174 -12.64 -10.75 7.49
CA GLY A 174 -13.71 -11.77 7.48
C GLY A 174 -14.73 -11.64 6.32
N ALA A 175 -14.40 -10.85 5.30
CA ALA A 175 -15.22 -10.69 4.10
C ALA A 175 -14.94 -11.79 3.07
N THR A 176 -16.01 -12.37 2.51
CA THR A 176 -15.92 -13.44 1.50
C THR A 176 -15.48 -12.96 0.11
N SER A 177 -15.48 -11.65 -0.13
CA SER A 177 -15.14 -11.02 -1.40
C SER A 177 -14.76 -9.55 -1.22
N PHE A 178 -14.01 -8.97 -2.17
CA PHE A 178 -13.58 -7.57 -2.10
C PHE A 178 -14.79 -6.62 -2.08
N ARG A 179 -15.87 -7.02 -2.78
CA ARG A 179 -17.16 -6.31 -2.76
C ARG A 179 -17.82 -6.33 -1.38
N GLU A 180 -17.73 -7.45 -0.64
CA GLU A 180 -18.19 -7.49 0.76
C GLU A 180 -17.28 -6.64 1.65
N ALA A 181 -15.96 -6.69 1.48
CA ALA A 181 -15.01 -5.87 2.26
C ALA A 181 -15.28 -4.36 2.09
N MET A 182 -15.45 -3.90 0.85
CA MET A 182 -15.83 -2.51 0.54
C MET A 182 -17.17 -2.10 1.17
N ARG A 183 -18.15 -3.01 1.24
CA ARG A 183 -19.43 -2.75 1.94
C ARG A 183 -19.20 -2.60 3.45
N ILE A 184 -18.52 -3.57 4.06
CA ILE A 184 -18.27 -3.59 5.52
C ILE A 184 -17.50 -2.34 5.94
N GLY A 185 -16.42 -1.98 5.23
CA GLY A 185 -15.65 -0.76 5.50
C GLY A 185 -16.48 0.52 5.41
N ALA A 186 -17.37 0.63 4.41
CA ALA A 186 -18.27 1.76 4.26
C ALA A 186 -19.36 1.82 5.35
N GLU A 187 -19.93 0.68 5.76
CA GLU A 187 -20.94 0.59 6.83
C GLU A 187 -20.32 0.89 8.21
N VAL A 188 -19.09 0.43 8.47
CA VAL A 188 -18.31 0.80 9.67
C VAL A 188 -17.97 2.30 9.66
N TYR A 189 -17.50 2.87 8.55
CA TYR A 189 -17.20 4.30 8.43
C TYR A 189 -18.44 5.19 8.65
N HIS A 190 -19.60 4.82 8.10
CA HIS A 190 -20.84 5.55 8.36
C HIS A 190 -21.31 5.42 9.82
N SER A 191 -21.13 4.25 10.44
CA SER A 191 -21.42 4.03 11.87
C SER A 191 -20.50 4.86 12.76
N LEU A 192 -19.20 4.89 12.45
CA LEU A 192 -18.18 5.71 13.11
C LEU A 192 -18.53 7.21 13.05
N LYS A 193 -19.04 7.70 11.90
CA LYS A 193 -19.55 9.07 11.78
C LYS A 193 -20.67 9.35 12.78
N GLY A 194 -21.53 8.36 13.04
CA GLY A 194 -22.57 8.42 14.07
C GLY A 194 -21.98 8.51 15.49
N VAL A 195 -21.06 7.61 15.84
CA VAL A 195 -20.38 7.56 17.15
C VAL A 195 -19.64 8.88 17.44
N ILE A 196 -18.82 9.35 16.50
CA ILE A 196 -18.06 10.60 16.63
C ILE A 196 -19.01 11.80 16.78
N LYS A 197 -20.06 11.88 15.95
CA LYS A 197 -21.07 12.95 16.05
C LYS A 197 -21.79 12.97 17.39
N ALA A 198 -22.09 11.81 17.96
CA ALA A 198 -22.76 11.69 19.25
C ALA A 198 -21.86 12.11 20.42
N LYS A 199 -20.56 11.78 20.37
CA LYS A 199 -19.62 12.05 21.48
C LYS A 199 -18.97 13.44 21.43
N TYR A 200 -18.64 13.97 20.25
CA TYR A 200 -17.90 15.23 20.10
C TYR A 200 -18.63 16.30 19.25
N GLY A 201 -19.88 16.03 18.86
CA GLY A 201 -20.67 16.94 18.02
C GLY A 201 -20.36 16.83 16.53
N LYS A 202 -21.10 17.62 15.74
CA LYS A 202 -21.07 17.54 14.26
C LYS A 202 -19.69 17.84 13.67
N ASP A 203 -18.99 18.82 14.20
CA ASP A 203 -17.81 19.40 13.54
C ASP A 203 -16.56 18.51 13.67
N ALA A 204 -16.57 17.56 14.62
CA ALA A 204 -15.63 16.45 14.69
C ALA A 204 -15.80 15.40 13.57
N THR A 205 -16.85 15.50 12.75
CA THR A 205 -17.08 14.62 11.56
C THR A 205 -16.67 15.26 10.22
N ASN A 206 -15.88 16.33 10.30
CA ASN A 206 -14.99 16.75 9.21
C ASN A 206 -13.85 15.72 9.06
N VAL A 207 -13.17 15.77 7.90
CA VAL A 207 -12.19 14.76 7.50
C VAL A 207 -10.79 15.34 7.35
N GLY A 208 -9.76 14.50 7.54
CA GLY A 208 -8.37 14.80 7.21
C GLY A 208 -8.05 14.58 5.73
N ASP A 209 -6.77 14.69 5.36
CA ASP A 209 -6.29 14.62 3.96
C ASP A 209 -6.72 13.33 3.23
N GLU A 210 -6.89 12.23 3.98
CA GLU A 210 -7.22 10.91 3.43
C GLU A 210 -8.71 10.53 3.59
N GLY A 211 -9.55 11.47 3.99
CA GLY A 211 -10.98 11.27 4.16
C GLY A 211 -11.41 10.62 5.47
N GLY A 212 -10.47 10.17 6.33
CA GLY A 212 -10.77 9.69 7.68
C GLY A 212 -11.24 10.84 8.58
N PHE A 213 -12.01 10.55 9.63
CA PHE A 213 -12.49 11.62 10.52
C PHE A 213 -11.36 12.23 11.34
N ALA A 214 -11.44 13.54 11.59
CA ALA A 214 -10.49 14.29 12.40
C ALA A 214 -11.12 14.77 13.73
N PRO A 215 -11.55 13.86 14.64
CA PRO A 215 -12.06 14.26 15.94
C PRO A 215 -10.94 14.91 16.78
N ASN A 216 -11.30 15.89 17.62
CA ASN A 216 -10.34 16.58 18.50
C ASN A 216 -10.05 15.77 19.78
N ILE A 217 -9.47 14.59 19.59
CA ILE A 217 -8.95 13.71 20.65
C ILE A 217 -7.43 13.86 20.75
N LEU A 218 -6.87 13.46 21.89
CA LEU A 218 -5.42 13.38 22.14
C LEU A 218 -4.98 11.92 22.34
N GLU A 219 -5.72 11.17 23.15
CA GLU A 219 -5.37 9.80 23.55
C GLU A 219 -5.58 8.80 22.41
N ASN A 220 -4.52 8.09 22.04
CA ASN A 220 -4.55 7.12 20.94
C ASN A 220 -5.49 5.93 21.23
N ASN A 221 -5.66 5.53 22.50
CA ASN A 221 -6.66 4.52 22.89
C ASN A 221 -8.11 5.01 22.68
N GLU A 222 -8.36 6.33 22.72
CA GLU A 222 -9.70 6.87 22.48
C GLU A 222 -10.12 6.71 21.01
N ALA A 223 -9.18 6.71 20.06
CA ALA A 223 -9.45 6.33 18.67
C ALA A 223 -9.83 4.85 18.54
N LEU A 224 -9.14 3.95 19.25
CA LEU A 224 -9.42 2.51 19.23
C LEU A 224 -10.81 2.18 19.82
N GLU A 225 -11.21 2.82 20.93
CA GLU A 225 -12.57 2.63 21.48
C GLU A 225 -13.66 3.15 20.54
N LEU A 226 -13.40 4.24 19.78
CA LEU A 226 -14.33 4.72 18.75
C LEU A 226 -14.49 3.71 17.61
N LEU A 227 -13.40 3.07 17.15
CA LEU A 227 -13.47 2.01 16.14
C LEU A 227 -14.23 0.79 16.65
N LYS A 228 -13.92 0.32 17.87
CA LYS A 228 -14.59 -0.82 18.51
C LYS A 228 -16.09 -0.58 18.67
N ALA A 229 -16.49 0.62 19.11
CA ALA A 229 -17.89 1.02 19.18
C ALA A 229 -18.55 1.05 17.78
N ALA A 230 -17.87 1.60 16.77
CA ALA A 230 -18.38 1.68 15.40
C ALA A 230 -18.54 0.31 14.72
N ILE A 231 -17.57 -0.59 14.91
CA ILE A 231 -17.61 -1.97 14.36
C ILE A 231 -18.72 -2.78 15.05
N GLY A 232 -18.86 -2.66 16.37
CA GLY A 232 -19.97 -3.26 17.12
C GLY A 232 -21.34 -2.73 16.68
N GLN A 233 -21.47 -1.40 16.50
CA GLN A 233 -22.70 -0.77 16.01
C GLN A 233 -23.03 -1.15 14.56
N ALA A 234 -22.03 -1.38 13.71
CA ALA A 234 -22.20 -1.85 12.33
C ALA A 234 -22.54 -3.36 12.25
N GLY A 235 -22.34 -4.12 13.34
CA GLY A 235 -22.63 -5.56 13.39
C GLY A 235 -21.55 -6.46 12.81
N TYR A 236 -20.27 -6.04 12.83
CA TYR A 236 -19.15 -6.79 12.24
C TYR A 236 -17.95 -7.09 13.20
N PRO A 237 -18.16 -7.39 14.51
CA PRO A 237 -17.06 -7.63 15.46
C PRO A 237 -16.23 -8.90 15.17
N ASP A 238 -16.80 -9.82 14.39
CA ASP A 238 -16.26 -11.10 13.92
C ASP A 238 -15.56 -11.00 12.55
N LYS A 239 -15.68 -9.86 11.86
CA LYS A 239 -15.17 -9.67 10.48
C LYS A 239 -14.13 -8.58 10.30
N VAL A 240 -13.99 -7.67 11.27
CA VAL A 240 -13.16 -6.47 11.12
C VAL A 240 -12.10 -6.41 12.21
N VAL A 241 -10.84 -6.35 11.78
CA VAL A 241 -9.67 -6.09 12.63
C VAL A 241 -9.15 -4.68 12.39
N ILE A 242 -8.26 -4.22 13.26
CA ILE A 242 -7.72 -2.84 13.29
C ILE A 242 -6.26 -2.85 12.86
N GLY A 243 -5.91 -1.89 12.01
CA GLY A 243 -4.53 -1.52 11.69
C GLY A 243 -4.23 -0.10 12.17
N MET A 244 -2.97 0.25 12.31
CA MET A 244 -2.52 1.59 12.69
C MET A 244 -1.33 2.02 11.83
N ASP A 245 -1.32 3.28 11.40
CA ASP A 245 -0.09 3.99 11.00
C ASP A 245 0.22 5.00 12.10
N VAL A 246 1.40 4.85 12.70
CA VAL A 246 1.88 5.70 13.79
C VAL A 246 2.62 6.92 13.25
N ALA A 247 3.39 6.77 12.16
CA ALA A 247 4.36 7.74 11.63
C ALA A 247 5.31 8.32 12.71
N ALA A 248 5.94 7.46 13.53
CA ALA A 248 6.67 7.89 14.73
C ALA A 248 7.85 8.87 14.46
N SER A 249 8.43 8.89 13.26
CA SER A 249 9.43 9.90 12.88
C SER A 249 8.90 11.33 12.99
N GLU A 250 7.62 11.59 12.68
CA GLU A 250 7.02 12.93 12.74
C GLU A 250 7.06 13.52 14.16
N PHE A 251 7.04 12.66 15.18
CA PHE A 251 7.11 13.03 16.60
C PHE A 251 8.36 12.54 17.34
N CYS A 252 9.36 12.02 16.63
CA CYS A 252 10.68 11.74 17.19
C CYS A 252 11.45 13.04 17.49
N ARG A 253 11.97 13.17 18.71
CA ARG A 253 12.71 14.33 19.22
C ARG A 253 13.89 13.82 20.05
N GLU A 254 15.11 13.96 19.51
CA GLU A 254 16.36 13.59 20.21
C GLU A 254 16.35 12.16 20.79
N GLY A 255 15.90 11.17 20.01
CA GLY A 255 15.82 9.76 20.41
C GLY A 255 14.68 9.42 21.37
N HIS A 256 13.77 10.37 21.62
CA HIS A 256 12.55 10.23 22.41
C HIS A 256 11.33 10.57 21.54
N TYR A 257 10.13 10.30 22.03
CA TYR A 257 8.88 10.44 21.27
C TYR A 257 7.89 11.36 21.97
N ASP A 258 7.21 12.22 21.20
CA ASP A 258 6.33 13.26 21.69
C ASP A 258 4.85 13.05 21.29
N LEU A 259 4.06 12.42 22.15
CA LEU A 259 2.64 12.14 21.88
C LEU A 259 1.70 13.37 21.96
N ASP A 260 2.22 14.60 22.10
CA ASP A 260 1.48 15.86 21.92
C ASP A 260 2.31 16.86 21.08
N PHE A 261 3.09 16.37 20.10
CA PHE A 261 4.03 17.18 19.29
C PHE A 261 3.42 18.39 18.56
N LYS A 262 2.09 18.38 18.37
CA LYS A 262 1.31 19.48 17.76
C LYS A 262 1.04 20.63 18.73
N SER A 263 1.32 20.44 20.03
CA SER A 263 1.36 21.49 21.06
C SER A 263 2.80 21.94 21.33
N PRO A 264 3.05 23.13 21.91
CA PRO A 264 4.39 23.65 22.17
C PRO A 264 5.29 22.64 22.91
N PRO A 265 6.59 22.50 22.55
CA PRO A 265 7.47 21.47 23.12
C PRO A 265 7.61 21.53 24.65
N ASP A 266 7.46 20.39 25.32
CA ASP A 266 7.77 20.19 26.73
C ASP A 266 8.64 18.92 26.89
N PRO A 267 9.88 19.00 27.41
CA PRO A 267 10.70 17.83 27.66
C PRO A 267 10.08 16.80 28.61
N LYS A 268 9.08 17.17 29.43
CA LYS A 268 8.46 16.28 30.44
C LYS A 268 7.48 15.25 29.87
N ARG A 269 6.99 15.46 28.64
CA ARG A 269 6.08 14.52 27.95
C ARG A 269 6.80 13.58 26.97
N LEU A 270 8.12 13.72 26.85
CA LEU A 270 8.95 12.84 26.03
C LEU A 270 9.03 11.45 26.66
N ILE A 271 8.73 10.42 25.87
CA ILE A 271 8.83 9.02 26.27
C ILE A 271 9.90 8.28 25.44
N THR A 272 10.52 7.24 26.01
CA THR A 272 11.50 6.43 25.30
C THR A 272 10.84 5.46 24.31
N GLY A 273 11.60 4.94 23.34
CA GLY A 273 11.15 3.86 22.46
C GLY A 273 10.68 2.61 23.23
N GLU A 274 11.26 2.33 24.40
CA GLU A 274 10.76 1.25 25.27
C GLU A 274 9.36 1.54 25.83
N GLN A 275 9.11 2.76 26.31
CA GLN A 275 7.78 3.15 26.82
C GLN A 275 6.73 3.18 25.69
N LEU A 276 7.13 3.62 24.49
CA LEU A 276 6.27 3.60 23.31
C LEU A 276 5.96 2.17 22.84
N GLY A 277 6.96 1.27 22.85
CA GLY A 277 6.78 -0.16 22.58
C GLY A 277 5.86 -0.87 23.60
N GLN A 278 5.91 -0.45 24.87
CA GLN A 278 4.98 -0.92 25.91
C GLN A 278 3.55 -0.40 25.69
N LEU A 279 3.38 0.83 25.18
CA LEU A 279 2.07 1.37 24.81
C LEU A 279 1.40 0.54 23.69
N TYR A 280 2.13 0.18 22.63
CA TYR A 280 1.61 -0.70 21.58
C TYR A 280 1.24 -2.09 22.09
N GLN A 281 2.07 -2.68 22.96
CA GLN A 281 1.74 -3.95 23.62
C GLN A 281 0.46 -3.85 24.45
N SER A 282 0.17 -2.68 25.05
CA SER A 282 -1.11 -2.46 25.73
C SER A 282 -2.31 -2.45 24.76
N PHE A 283 -2.17 -1.87 23.58
CA PHE A 283 -3.22 -1.88 22.54
C PHE A 283 -3.48 -3.31 22.04
N ILE A 284 -2.43 -4.04 21.66
CA ILE A 284 -2.53 -5.44 21.20
C ILE A 284 -3.17 -6.33 22.29
N LYS A 285 -2.79 -6.14 23.56
CA LYS A 285 -3.33 -6.92 24.69
C LYS A 285 -4.79 -6.58 25.05
N ASN A 286 -5.18 -5.31 24.95
CA ASN A 286 -6.56 -4.87 25.25
C ASN A 286 -7.54 -5.14 24.09
N TYR A 287 -7.01 -5.47 22.91
CA TYR A 287 -7.73 -5.79 21.68
C TYR A 287 -7.20 -7.12 21.09
N PRO A 288 -7.41 -8.28 21.76
CA PRO A 288 -6.89 -9.57 21.33
C PRO A 288 -7.78 -10.27 20.29
N GLY A 289 -7.17 -11.03 19.39
CA GLY A 289 -7.86 -12.07 18.59
C GLY A 289 -7.88 -13.41 19.32
N GLU A 290 -8.74 -14.35 18.89
CA GLU A 290 -8.76 -15.69 19.48
C GLU A 290 -7.67 -16.59 18.87
N GLY A 291 -6.75 -17.03 19.72
CA GLY A 291 -5.60 -17.88 19.35
C GLY A 291 -4.30 -17.51 20.10
N GLY A 292 -4.18 -16.28 20.59
CA GLY A 292 -2.98 -15.71 21.21
C GLY A 292 -2.61 -16.22 22.62
N THR A 293 -2.76 -17.51 22.93
CA THR A 293 -2.34 -18.09 24.22
C THR A 293 -1.34 -19.23 24.06
N GLY A 294 -0.05 -18.89 24.10
CA GLY A 294 1.01 -19.81 24.52
C GLY A 294 1.56 -20.79 23.48
N GLY A 295 1.38 -20.52 22.18
CA GLY A 295 2.10 -21.26 21.14
C GLY A 295 3.59 -20.89 21.09
N HIS A 296 4.49 -21.80 21.47
CA HIS A 296 5.92 -21.63 21.23
C HIS A 296 6.23 -21.78 19.73
N TRP A 297 6.75 -20.72 19.11
CA TRP A 297 7.24 -20.74 17.72
C TRP A 297 8.58 -21.48 17.58
N GLU A 298 8.59 -22.80 17.79
CA GLU A 298 9.72 -23.66 17.45
C GLU A 298 9.64 -24.20 16.01
N GLY A 299 10.67 -23.89 15.21
CA GLY A 299 11.24 -24.93 14.32
C GLY A 299 10.76 -25.03 12.87
N LEU A 300 10.91 -23.99 12.05
CA LEU A 300 11.14 -24.14 10.60
C LEU A 300 12.51 -23.56 10.18
N GLY A 301 13.57 -24.10 10.79
CA GLY A 301 14.95 -23.61 10.59
C GLY A 301 16.06 -24.53 11.12
N GLY A 302 15.96 -25.84 10.90
CA GLY A 302 16.94 -26.82 11.42
C GLY A 302 17.27 -27.95 10.44
N LYS A 303 18.55 -28.32 10.33
CA LYS A 303 19.05 -29.35 9.38
C LYS A 303 19.02 -30.76 9.99
N VAL A 304 18.18 -31.65 9.45
CA VAL A 304 18.37 -33.12 9.51
C VAL A 304 17.87 -33.70 8.17
N GLY A 305 18.50 -34.69 7.53
CA GLY A 305 19.70 -35.44 7.93
C GLY A 305 19.63 -36.95 7.67
N GLY A 306 18.69 -37.42 6.82
CA GLY A 306 18.67 -38.78 6.28
C GLY A 306 17.96 -39.84 7.13
N SER A 307 17.27 -40.75 6.42
CA SER A 307 16.87 -42.10 6.87
C SER A 307 16.16 -42.28 8.23
N LEU A 308 14.85 -42.50 8.18
CA LEU A 308 14.33 -43.80 8.63
C LEU A 308 13.08 -44.22 7.84
N VAL A 309 12.75 -45.52 7.87
CA VAL A 309 11.76 -46.17 7.00
C VAL A 309 10.80 -47.05 7.81
N ALA A 310 9.50 -46.85 7.58
CA ALA A 310 8.37 -47.76 7.83
C ALA A 310 7.98 -48.11 9.30
N ARG A 311 6.81 -48.76 9.40
CA ARG A 311 6.02 -49.13 10.59
C ARG A 311 5.34 -47.94 11.30
N MET A 312 4.11 -48.02 11.80
CA MET A 312 2.99 -48.99 11.72
C MET A 312 1.71 -48.18 12.06
N GLY A 313 0.47 -48.55 11.71
CA GLY A 313 -0.07 -49.69 10.97
C GLY A 313 -1.57 -49.46 10.66
N LEU A 314 -2.23 -50.37 9.95
CA LEU A 314 -3.64 -50.22 9.56
C LEU A 314 -4.61 -50.43 10.72
N GLY A 315 -5.65 -49.59 10.79
CA GLY A 315 -6.82 -49.78 11.66
C GLY A 315 -8.09 -49.35 10.93
N MET A 316 -8.86 -50.31 10.41
CA MET A 316 -10.17 -50.03 9.79
C MET A 316 -11.24 -49.85 10.86
N GLY A 317 -12.02 -48.77 10.77
CA GLY A 317 -13.24 -48.55 11.53
C GLY A 317 -14.34 -48.09 10.59
N ILE A 318 -15.25 -49.01 10.23
CA ILE A 318 -16.44 -48.70 9.41
C ILE A 318 -17.61 -48.42 10.35
N GLY A 319 -18.20 -47.23 10.24
CA GLY A 319 -19.41 -46.83 10.95
C GLY A 319 -20.41 -46.20 9.99
N GLU A 320 -21.59 -46.79 9.88
CA GLU A 320 -22.71 -46.24 9.10
C GLU A 320 -23.53 -45.29 10.00
N GLU A 321 -23.68 -44.03 9.61
CA GLU A 321 -24.70 -43.14 10.19
C GLU A 321 -25.75 -42.76 9.15
N LYS A 322 -27.00 -42.64 9.62
CA LYS A 322 -28.21 -42.63 8.79
C LYS A 322 -28.72 -41.22 8.58
N TRP A 323 -29.06 -40.89 7.33
CA TRP A 323 -29.78 -39.68 7.00
C TRP A 323 -31.24 -39.77 7.44
N PRO A 324 -31.81 -38.74 8.12
CA PRO A 324 -33.25 -38.63 8.34
C PRO A 324 -33.95 -38.22 7.03
N PRO A 325 -35.10 -38.83 6.68
CA PRO A 325 -35.85 -38.49 5.48
C PRO A 325 -36.87 -37.36 5.71
N ASN A 326 -37.44 -36.87 4.61
CA ASN A 326 -38.62 -35.99 4.51
C ASN A 326 -38.42 -34.51 4.88
N TRP A 327 -38.30 -33.66 3.86
CA TRP A 327 -38.92 -32.33 3.88
C TRP A 327 -39.73 -32.15 2.60
N ASP A 328 -41.00 -31.76 2.74
CA ASP A 328 -41.98 -31.69 1.66
C ASP A 328 -42.04 -30.28 1.02
N TRP A 329 -42.41 -30.20 -0.25
CA TRP A 329 -42.43 -28.96 -1.04
C TRP A 329 -43.86 -28.38 -1.15
N GLY A 330 -44.24 -27.56 -0.18
CA GLY A 330 -45.47 -26.76 -0.24
C GLY A 330 -45.45 -25.73 -1.40
N PRO A 331 -46.58 -25.52 -2.11
CA PRO A 331 -46.62 -24.67 -3.31
C PRO A 331 -46.67 -23.17 -3.01
N LEU A 332 -46.35 -22.38 -4.05
CA LEU A 332 -46.45 -20.91 -4.07
C LEU A 332 -47.88 -20.42 -3.80
N GLY A 333 -48.02 -19.39 -2.98
CA GLY A 333 -49.27 -18.67 -2.73
C GLY A 333 -49.12 -17.17 -2.96
N GLU A 334 -49.98 -16.59 -3.80
CA GLU A 334 -50.05 -15.15 -4.03
C GLU A 334 -50.94 -14.47 -2.98
N THR A 335 -50.46 -13.37 -2.37
CA THR A 335 -51.33 -12.25 -1.96
C THR A 335 -50.52 -10.95 -1.94
N GLY A 336 -50.91 -9.96 -2.74
CA GLY A 336 -50.55 -8.56 -2.50
C GLY A 336 -51.56 -7.90 -1.55
N LYS A 337 -51.16 -6.80 -0.90
CA LYS A 337 -52.10 -5.85 -0.28
C LYS A 337 -51.52 -4.45 -0.11
N ASP A 338 -52.44 -3.50 -0.23
CA ASP A 338 -52.25 -2.08 -0.50
C ASP A 338 -51.43 -1.29 0.53
N TRP A 339 -50.78 -0.22 0.05
CA TRP A 339 -50.40 0.94 0.87
C TRP A 339 -51.46 2.04 0.67
N GLY A 340 -52.00 2.58 1.77
CA GLY A 340 -53.10 3.54 1.74
C GLY A 340 -52.69 5.00 1.60
N ASP A 341 -53.58 5.80 1.00
CA ASP A 341 -53.48 7.26 0.87
C ASP A 341 -53.50 8.01 2.21
N THR A 342 -52.70 9.09 2.29
CA THR A 342 -53.17 10.36 2.87
C THR A 342 -52.56 11.56 2.14
N GLY A 343 -53.27 12.13 1.18
CA GLY A 343 -52.92 13.43 0.59
C GLY A 343 -53.50 14.63 1.37
N ARG A 344 -52.80 15.76 1.36
CA ARG A 344 -53.38 17.10 1.62
C ARG A 344 -52.81 18.14 0.66
N VAL A 345 -53.67 18.98 0.11
CA VAL A 345 -53.36 20.03 -0.88
C VAL A 345 -53.95 21.35 -0.39
N TRP A 346 -53.22 22.46 -0.47
CA TRP A 346 -53.78 23.83 -0.36
C TRP A 346 -52.88 24.90 -1.01
N GLY A 347 -53.41 25.60 -2.03
CA GLY A 347 -52.99 26.96 -2.46
C GLY A 347 -51.69 27.12 -3.27
N GLY A 348 -51.56 28.12 -4.16
CA GLY A 348 -52.56 29.12 -4.56
C GLY A 348 -52.16 30.21 -5.59
N GLY A 349 -50.88 30.36 -5.97
CA GLY A 349 -50.41 31.39 -6.92
C GLY A 349 -50.27 32.81 -6.31
N PRO A 350 -49.98 33.88 -7.09
CA PRO A 350 -49.77 33.97 -8.55
C PRO A 350 -48.33 34.36 -8.98
N ARG A 351 -48.08 34.55 -10.30
CA ARG A 351 -46.76 34.91 -10.88
C ARG A 351 -46.63 36.40 -11.24
N ARG A 352 -45.44 37.00 -11.03
CA ARG A 352 -44.85 38.14 -11.78
C ARG A 352 -43.32 37.98 -11.80
N THR A 353 -42.68 37.60 -12.91
CA THR A 353 -42.19 38.43 -14.04
C THR A 353 -41.03 39.38 -13.69
N GLY A 354 -39.78 38.96 -13.96
CA GLY A 354 -38.59 39.81 -13.86
C GLY A 354 -37.25 39.08 -14.05
N ARG A 355 -36.68 39.22 -15.26
CA ARG A 355 -35.25 39.30 -15.67
C ARG A 355 -34.14 39.18 -14.59
N ASP A 356 -32.94 38.61 -14.85
CA ASP A 356 -32.25 38.27 -16.11
C ASP A 356 -31.19 37.14 -15.98
N TRP A 357 -30.48 36.83 -17.08
CA TRP A 357 -29.26 36.02 -17.24
C TRP A 357 -29.35 34.48 -17.24
N GLU A 358 -29.48 33.89 -18.44
CA GLU A 358 -29.15 32.48 -18.71
C GLU A 358 -27.63 32.26 -18.92
N GLY A 359 -26.98 31.49 -18.05
CA GLY A 359 -25.63 30.94 -18.24
C GLY A 359 -25.65 29.43 -18.55
N ARG A 360 -26.17 29.04 -19.72
CA ARG A 360 -26.53 27.63 -20.00
C ARG A 360 -25.34 26.75 -20.41
N TRP A 361 -24.72 26.08 -19.44
CA TRP A 361 -23.78 24.98 -19.69
C TRP A 361 -24.47 23.83 -20.46
N ARG A 362 -24.02 23.55 -21.70
CA ARG A 362 -24.44 22.38 -22.47
C ARG A 362 -23.41 21.25 -22.34
N PHE A 363 -23.78 20.15 -21.72
CA PHE A 363 -23.04 18.89 -21.85
C PHE A 363 -23.28 18.30 -23.25
N PRO A 364 -22.24 17.95 -24.03
CA PRO A 364 -22.41 17.26 -25.30
C PRO A 364 -22.80 15.79 -25.07
N SER A 365 -24.01 15.40 -25.45
CA SER A 365 -24.46 14.00 -25.47
C SER A 365 -23.87 13.24 -26.67
N GLY A 366 -22.54 13.14 -26.69
CA GLY A 366 -21.79 12.40 -27.72
C GLY A 366 -22.00 10.89 -27.58
N THR A 367 -22.78 10.30 -28.48
CA THR A 367 -23.03 8.85 -28.50
C THR A 367 -21.80 8.08 -28.96
N TYR A 368 -21.27 7.22 -28.09
CA TYR A 368 -20.25 6.24 -28.46
C TYR A 368 -20.84 5.18 -29.41
N ARG A 369 -20.76 5.42 -30.72
CA ARG A 369 -20.88 4.34 -31.72
C ARG A 369 -19.55 3.62 -31.84
N ALA A 370 -19.46 2.42 -31.28
CA ALA A 370 -18.37 1.50 -31.60
C ALA A 370 -18.41 1.16 -33.10
N ALA A 371 -17.32 1.42 -33.81
CA ALA A 371 -17.18 1.08 -35.21
C ALA A 371 -16.85 -0.41 -35.35
N HIS A 372 -17.86 -1.25 -35.58
CA HIS A 372 -17.66 -2.64 -35.98
C HIS A 372 -17.06 -2.73 -37.40
N GLY A 373 -15.74 -2.65 -37.48
CA GLY A 373 -15.00 -3.10 -38.67
C GLY A 373 -15.06 -4.62 -38.76
N ALA A 374 -15.61 -5.15 -39.85
CA ALA A 374 -15.66 -6.59 -40.09
C ALA A 374 -14.28 -7.11 -40.53
N GLY A 375 -13.60 -7.82 -39.63
CA GLY A 375 -12.34 -8.53 -39.88
C GLY A 375 -12.16 -9.60 -38.82
N GLY A 376 -12.01 -10.87 -39.25
CA GLY A 376 -12.18 -12.02 -38.35
C GLY A 376 -10.90 -12.64 -37.78
N THR A 377 -11.10 -13.76 -37.08
CA THR A 377 -10.12 -14.69 -36.46
C THR A 377 -9.58 -14.33 -35.07
N ALA A 378 -9.16 -15.37 -34.34
CA ALA A 378 -8.57 -15.34 -33.00
C ALA A 378 -9.43 -14.72 -31.87
N ALA A 379 -10.60 -15.30 -31.60
CA ALA A 379 -11.25 -15.17 -30.29
C ALA A 379 -10.43 -15.93 -29.22
N GLY A 380 -9.41 -15.28 -28.67
CA GLY A 380 -8.68 -15.79 -27.51
C GLY A 380 -9.62 -15.93 -26.31
N ARG A 381 -9.58 -17.07 -25.62
CA ARG A 381 -10.28 -17.20 -24.33
C ARG A 381 -9.68 -16.21 -23.34
N GLU A 382 -10.52 -15.43 -22.67
CA GLU A 382 -10.10 -14.73 -21.45
C GLU A 382 -9.57 -15.77 -20.45
N PRO A 383 -8.39 -15.54 -19.84
CA PRO A 383 -8.00 -16.26 -18.64
C PRO A 383 -8.98 -15.86 -17.55
N ALA A 384 -9.95 -16.73 -17.26
CA ALA A 384 -10.91 -16.48 -16.20
C ALA A 384 -10.16 -16.29 -14.87
N LEU A 385 -10.48 -15.20 -14.15
CA LEU A 385 -10.18 -15.12 -12.72
C LEU A 385 -10.68 -16.41 -12.07
N SER A 386 -9.83 -17.06 -11.29
CA SER A 386 -10.15 -18.36 -10.70
C SER A 386 -11.32 -18.22 -9.73
N ARG A 387 -12.52 -18.59 -10.19
CA ARG A 387 -13.75 -18.64 -9.38
C ARG A 387 -13.44 -19.52 -8.16
N ASN A 388 -13.55 -18.92 -6.97
CA ASN A 388 -13.18 -19.47 -5.67
C ASN A 388 -11.67 -19.57 -5.39
N ARG A 389 -11.03 -18.42 -5.16
CA ARG A 389 -10.02 -18.26 -4.09
C ARG A 389 -10.33 -17.02 -3.26
N GLU A 390 -10.05 -17.08 -1.98
CA GLU A 390 -10.57 -16.16 -0.96
C GLU A 390 -10.05 -14.72 -1.09
N VAL A 391 -10.78 -13.76 -0.48
CA VAL A 391 -10.16 -12.54 0.02
C VAL A 391 -9.40 -12.88 1.30
N ALA A 392 -8.25 -13.48 1.09
CA ALA A 392 -7.18 -13.65 2.07
C ALA A 392 -5.90 -13.97 1.29
N GLY A 393 -4.87 -13.13 1.41
CA GLY A 393 -3.52 -13.67 1.33
C GLY A 393 -3.32 -14.69 2.47
N PRO A 394 -2.36 -15.63 2.37
CA PRO A 394 -2.19 -16.69 3.37
C PRO A 394 -1.91 -16.20 4.80
N TYR A 395 -1.62 -14.91 4.97
CA TYR A 395 -1.50 -14.23 6.26
C TYR A 395 -2.82 -14.11 7.03
N TRP A 396 -3.96 -13.90 6.35
CA TRP A 396 -5.25 -13.65 7.01
C TRP A 396 -6.07 -14.92 7.27
N SER A 397 -5.82 -15.99 6.53
CA SER A 397 -6.61 -17.25 6.58
C SER A 397 -6.48 -18.06 7.89
N THR A 398 -5.63 -17.62 8.82
CA THR A 398 -5.35 -18.28 10.10
C THR A 398 -5.92 -17.55 11.32
N LEU A 399 -6.46 -16.33 11.17
CA LEU A 399 -6.94 -15.54 12.30
C LEU A 399 -8.36 -15.93 12.75
N GLY A 400 -8.48 -16.38 14.00
CA GLY A 400 -9.76 -16.48 14.70
C GLY A 400 -10.20 -15.11 15.24
N ILE A 401 -11.37 -14.62 14.82
CA ILE A 401 -11.84 -13.27 15.13
C ILE A 401 -13.16 -13.34 15.89
N ALA A 402 -13.09 -13.19 17.21
CA ALA A 402 -14.26 -13.01 18.08
C ALA A 402 -14.51 -11.52 18.46
N ALA A 403 -13.51 -10.66 18.25
CA ALA A 403 -13.56 -9.23 18.53
C ALA A 403 -12.57 -8.45 17.63
N PRO A 404 -12.76 -7.12 17.46
CA PRO A 404 -11.81 -6.28 16.73
C PRO A 404 -10.44 -6.23 17.42
N ALA A 405 -9.44 -6.83 16.79
CA ALA A 405 -8.08 -6.94 17.30
C ALA A 405 -7.12 -5.98 16.59
N VAL A 406 -6.07 -5.49 17.28
CA VAL A 406 -4.98 -4.73 16.62
C VAL A 406 -3.98 -5.73 16.03
N VAL A 407 -3.97 -5.86 14.70
CA VAL A 407 -3.20 -6.90 13.98
C VAL A 407 -2.11 -6.35 13.06
N SER A 408 -2.03 -5.04 12.87
CA SER A 408 -1.03 -4.39 12.03
C SER A 408 -0.65 -3.03 12.60
N ILE A 409 0.64 -2.77 12.79
CA ILE A 409 1.18 -1.46 13.19
C ILE A 409 2.29 -1.07 12.23
N GLU A 410 2.13 0.08 11.59
CA GLU A 410 3.09 0.72 10.69
C GLU A 410 3.84 1.84 11.40
N ASP A 411 5.14 1.98 11.12
CA ASP A 411 6.09 2.96 11.67
C ASP A 411 5.98 3.24 13.19
N PRO A 412 6.01 2.19 14.05
CA PRO A 412 5.98 2.32 15.51
C PRO A 412 7.18 3.07 16.10
N PHE A 413 8.29 3.22 15.37
CA PHE A 413 9.49 3.94 15.81
C PHE A 413 10.04 4.76 14.65
N ASP A 414 10.94 5.70 14.96
CA ASP A 414 11.62 6.49 13.95
C ASP A 414 12.31 5.60 12.91
N GLN A 415 12.37 6.09 11.67
CA GLN A 415 13.01 5.43 10.53
C GLN A 415 14.43 4.91 10.83
N ASP A 416 15.21 5.52 11.73
CA ASP A 416 16.53 5.03 12.14
C ASP A 416 16.64 4.58 13.62
N ASP A 417 15.53 4.40 14.36
CA ASP A 417 15.51 3.72 15.68
C ASP A 417 15.54 2.20 15.53
N TRP A 418 16.57 1.69 14.85
CA TRP A 418 16.72 0.28 14.49
C TRP A 418 16.66 -0.66 15.71
N GLU A 419 17.01 -0.19 16.91
CA GLU A 419 16.93 -0.99 18.14
C GLU A 419 15.49 -1.09 18.67
N GLY A 420 14.71 0.00 18.65
CA GLY A 420 13.28 -0.01 18.97
C GLY A 420 12.49 -0.98 18.07
N TRP A 421 12.69 -0.89 16.76
CA TRP A 421 12.08 -1.80 15.76
C TRP A 421 12.37 -3.28 16.05
N GLN A 422 13.65 -3.65 16.17
CA GLN A 422 14.07 -5.02 16.46
C GLN A 422 13.50 -5.56 17.78
N ARG A 423 13.54 -4.73 18.83
CA ARG A 423 13.04 -5.10 20.15
C ARG A 423 11.53 -5.34 20.13
N PHE A 424 10.78 -4.51 19.42
CA PHE A 424 9.33 -4.62 19.33
C PHE A 424 8.89 -5.83 18.51
N LEU A 425 9.50 -6.10 17.34
CA LEU A 425 9.20 -7.30 16.56
C LEU A 425 9.54 -8.59 17.34
N GLY A 426 10.55 -8.55 18.21
CA GLY A 426 10.86 -9.64 19.14
C GLY A 426 9.87 -9.82 20.30
N GLN A 427 8.84 -8.98 20.41
CA GLN A 427 7.88 -8.95 21.52
C GLN A 427 6.40 -9.11 21.09
N VAL A 428 6.09 -9.10 19.78
CA VAL A 428 4.72 -9.15 19.26
C VAL A 428 4.56 -10.17 18.13
N ASP A 429 3.37 -10.75 18.02
CA ASP A 429 2.98 -11.70 16.98
C ASP A 429 1.88 -11.10 16.09
N ILE A 430 2.21 -9.95 15.47
CA ILE A 430 1.34 -9.17 14.59
C ILE A 430 2.11 -8.71 13.35
N GLN A 431 1.43 -8.07 12.40
CA GLN A 431 2.09 -7.40 11.30
C GLN A 431 2.76 -6.11 11.81
N VAL A 432 4.05 -5.97 11.54
CA VAL A 432 4.84 -4.75 11.78
C VAL A 432 5.30 -4.28 10.41
N VAL A 433 4.75 -3.15 9.95
CA VAL A 433 4.98 -2.61 8.61
C VAL A 433 6.05 -1.52 8.67
N GLY A 434 7.04 -1.57 7.78
CA GLY A 434 8.01 -0.50 7.59
C GLY A 434 7.68 0.37 6.38
N ASP A 435 7.31 1.62 6.62
CA ASP A 435 7.17 2.68 5.62
C ASP A 435 8.45 3.53 5.54
N ASP A 436 8.60 4.60 6.32
CA ASP A 436 9.79 5.48 6.30
C ASP A 436 11.07 4.73 6.73
N LEU A 437 10.93 3.66 7.53
CA LEU A 437 12.01 2.70 7.79
C LEU A 437 12.62 2.15 6.48
N THR A 438 11.81 1.87 5.46
CA THR A 438 12.21 1.15 4.25
C THR A 438 12.17 1.99 2.97
N VAL A 439 11.30 3.00 2.89
CA VAL A 439 11.02 3.89 1.75
C VAL A 439 10.94 3.18 0.40
N THR A 440 10.35 1.98 0.37
CA THR A 440 10.31 1.09 -0.83
C THR A 440 11.72 0.82 -1.43
N ASN A 441 12.80 1.03 -0.68
CA ASN A 441 14.18 0.99 -1.15
C ASN A 441 14.85 -0.36 -0.85
N PRO A 442 15.30 -1.13 -1.87
CA PRO A 442 15.88 -2.45 -1.68
C PRO A 442 17.02 -2.53 -0.66
N ARG A 443 17.82 -1.47 -0.46
CA ARG A 443 18.91 -1.49 0.54
C ARG A 443 18.40 -1.38 1.98
N ARG A 444 17.38 -0.55 2.23
CA ARG A 444 16.78 -0.43 3.58
C ARG A 444 15.90 -1.64 3.88
N ILE A 445 15.20 -2.21 2.89
CA ILE A 445 14.51 -3.50 2.98
C ILE A 445 15.49 -4.62 3.36
N GLN A 446 16.61 -4.76 2.64
CA GLN A 446 17.65 -5.76 2.93
C GLN A 446 18.16 -5.64 4.38
N ARG A 447 18.52 -4.42 4.82
CA ARG A 447 18.97 -4.16 6.19
C ARG A 447 17.89 -4.48 7.23
N ALA A 448 16.64 -4.15 6.96
CA ALA A 448 15.52 -4.43 7.86
C ALA A 448 15.17 -5.93 7.95
N ALA A 449 15.38 -6.69 6.87
CA ALA A 449 15.29 -8.16 6.89
C ALA A 449 16.46 -8.81 7.65
N GLU A 450 17.69 -8.34 7.45
CA GLU A 450 18.89 -8.81 8.16
C GLU A 450 18.82 -8.58 9.67
N LEU A 451 18.35 -7.38 10.07
CA LEU A 451 18.17 -7.03 11.48
C LEU A 451 16.91 -7.64 12.09
N ARG A 452 15.92 -8.05 11.28
CA ARG A 452 14.55 -8.38 11.72
C ARG A 452 13.88 -7.19 12.42
N ALA A 453 13.87 -6.05 11.73
CA ALA A 453 13.26 -4.80 12.20
C ALA A 453 11.71 -4.79 12.02
N CYS A 454 11.22 -5.32 10.90
CA CYS A 454 9.80 -5.44 10.60
C CYS A 454 9.49 -6.77 9.85
N ASN A 455 8.22 -7.05 9.56
CA ASN A 455 7.79 -8.25 8.82
C ASN A 455 6.84 -7.96 7.64
N CYS A 456 6.60 -6.68 7.33
CA CYS A 456 5.88 -6.23 6.15
C CYS A 456 6.51 -4.95 5.56
N LEU A 457 6.50 -4.85 4.24
CA LEU A 457 6.85 -3.65 3.48
C LEU A 457 5.59 -2.82 3.20
N LEU A 458 5.60 -1.51 3.46
CA LEU A 458 4.68 -0.61 2.77
C LEU A 458 5.27 -0.24 1.40
N LEU A 459 4.51 -0.44 0.33
CA LEU A 459 4.98 -0.20 -1.04
C LEU A 459 4.29 1.03 -1.62
N LYS A 460 5.04 2.13 -1.68
CA LYS A 460 4.65 3.41 -2.27
C LYS A 460 5.55 3.68 -3.48
N VAL A 461 5.01 3.53 -4.70
CA VAL A 461 5.78 3.57 -5.95
C VAL A 461 6.60 4.85 -6.19
N ASN A 462 6.20 5.98 -5.57
CA ASN A 462 6.91 7.25 -5.67
C ASN A 462 8.12 7.39 -4.73
N GLN A 463 8.17 6.64 -3.62
CA GLN A 463 9.34 6.61 -2.73
C GLN A 463 10.59 6.07 -3.43
N ILE A 464 10.41 5.12 -4.36
CA ILE A 464 11.51 4.56 -5.16
C ILE A 464 11.58 5.13 -6.58
N GLY A 465 10.45 5.52 -7.19
CA GLY A 465 10.41 6.34 -8.42
C GLY A 465 10.38 5.57 -9.75
N SER A 466 10.24 4.24 -9.75
CA SER A 466 9.91 3.47 -10.97
C SER A 466 9.10 2.20 -10.68
N VAL A 467 8.36 1.73 -11.68
CA VAL A 467 7.59 0.47 -11.60
C VAL A 467 8.51 -0.73 -11.45
N THR A 468 9.62 -0.78 -12.18
CA THR A 468 10.58 -1.89 -12.09
C THR A 468 11.19 -2.03 -10.69
N GLU A 469 11.67 -0.94 -10.10
CA GLU A 469 12.24 -0.98 -8.74
C GLU A 469 11.16 -1.31 -7.69
N SER A 470 9.92 -0.85 -7.89
CA SER A 470 8.78 -1.20 -7.01
C SER A 470 8.46 -2.70 -7.05
N ILE A 471 8.49 -3.33 -8.23
CA ILE A 471 8.32 -4.78 -8.39
C ILE A 471 9.49 -5.53 -7.73
N GLN A 472 10.73 -5.02 -7.87
CA GLN A 472 11.91 -5.60 -7.23
C GLN A 472 11.85 -5.51 -5.70
N ALA A 473 11.41 -4.37 -5.14
CA ALA A 473 11.20 -4.17 -3.71
C ALA A 473 10.14 -5.14 -3.14
N CYS A 474 9.01 -5.29 -3.82
CA CYS A 474 7.97 -6.27 -3.47
C CYS A 474 8.53 -7.70 -3.42
N LYS A 475 9.24 -8.12 -4.47
CA LYS A 475 9.81 -9.46 -4.57
C LYS A 475 10.92 -9.73 -3.55
N LEU A 476 11.70 -8.70 -3.19
CA LEU A 476 12.69 -8.80 -2.12
C LEU A 476 12.02 -9.05 -0.77
N ALA A 477 11.03 -8.25 -0.39
CA ALA A 477 10.25 -8.45 0.83
C ALA A 477 9.60 -9.85 0.87
N GLN A 478 8.90 -10.24 -0.20
CA GLN A 478 8.30 -11.58 -0.32
C GLN A 478 9.34 -12.72 -0.21
N SER A 479 10.57 -12.52 -0.71
CA SER A 479 11.65 -13.52 -0.58
C SER A 479 12.18 -13.69 0.85
N HIS A 480 11.97 -12.69 1.72
CA HIS A 480 12.20 -12.78 3.17
C HIS A 480 10.97 -13.29 3.95
N GLY A 481 9.91 -13.71 3.24
CA GLY A 481 8.66 -14.18 3.86
C GLY A 481 7.76 -13.06 4.40
N TRP A 482 8.00 -11.80 4.01
CA TRP A 482 7.24 -10.66 4.48
C TRP A 482 5.91 -10.47 3.78
N GLY A 483 4.98 -9.82 4.48
CA GLY A 483 3.84 -9.16 3.85
C GLY A 483 4.29 -7.98 2.97
N VAL A 484 3.42 -7.58 2.04
CA VAL A 484 3.57 -6.31 1.31
C VAL A 484 2.21 -5.63 1.26
N MET A 485 2.13 -4.36 1.67
CA MET A 485 0.92 -3.56 1.59
C MET A 485 1.13 -2.45 0.57
N VAL A 486 0.44 -2.53 -0.57
CA VAL A 486 0.50 -1.48 -1.60
C VAL A 486 -0.28 -0.27 -1.09
N SER A 487 0.34 0.90 -1.15
CA SER A 487 -0.23 2.10 -0.55
C SER A 487 -0.23 3.30 -1.49
N HIS A 488 -1.23 4.16 -1.25
CA HIS A 488 -1.37 5.50 -1.80
C HIS A 488 -0.43 6.51 -1.10
N ARG A 489 -0.60 7.80 -1.38
CA ARG A 489 -0.13 8.89 -0.51
C ARG A 489 -1.32 9.79 -0.13
N SER A 490 -1.15 10.66 0.86
CA SER A 490 -2.15 11.67 1.23
C SER A 490 -2.40 12.72 0.13
N GLY A 491 -1.40 12.98 -0.73
CA GLY A 491 -1.56 13.70 -1.99
C GLY A 491 -1.79 12.75 -3.17
N GLU A 492 -2.98 12.19 -3.30
CA GLU A 492 -3.36 11.31 -4.42
C GLU A 492 -3.92 12.07 -5.64
N THR A 493 -4.21 11.32 -6.71
CA THR A 493 -4.76 11.81 -7.99
C THR A 493 -5.99 10.97 -8.40
N GLU A 494 -6.55 11.17 -9.60
CA GLU A 494 -7.57 10.25 -10.14
C GLU A 494 -6.99 8.94 -10.73
N ASP A 495 -5.68 8.70 -10.59
CA ASP A 495 -5.00 7.54 -11.16
C ASP A 495 -5.21 6.26 -10.33
N THR A 496 -5.76 5.21 -10.94
CA THR A 496 -6.02 3.93 -10.27
C THR A 496 -4.88 2.92 -10.36
N PHE A 497 -3.65 3.32 -10.71
CA PHE A 497 -2.54 2.37 -10.97
C PHE A 497 -2.31 1.40 -9.81
N ILE A 498 -2.35 1.88 -8.55
CA ILE A 498 -2.13 1.03 -7.37
C ILE A 498 -3.14 -0.12 -7.23
N ALA A 499 -4.37 0.05 -7.72
CA ALA A 499 -5.41 -0.98 -7.70
C ALA A 499 -5.19 -2.10 -8.74
N ASP A 500 -4.49 -1.81 -9.85
CA ASP A 500 -3.96 -2.85 -10.73
C ASP A 500 -2.65 -3.45 -10.18
N LEU A 501 -1.83 -2.64 -9.51
CA LEU A 501 -0.53 -3.03 -8.95
C LEU A 501 -0.67 -4.08 -7.84
N VAL A 502 -1.57 -3.88 -6.87
CA VAL A 502 -1.77 -4.83 -5.76
C VAL A 502 -2.22 -6.21 -6.24
N VAL A 503 -3.14 -6.25 -7.21
CA VAL A 503 -3.61 -7.49 -7.82
C VAL A 503 -2.50 -8.15 -8.65
N GLY A 504 -1.73 -7.36 -9.41
CA GLY A 504 -0.61 -7.86 -10.21
C GLY A 504 0.55 -8.41 -9.36
N LEU A 505 0.89 -7.72 -8.27
CA LEU A 505 1.89 -8.15 -7.29
C LEU A 505 1.39 -9.26 -6.33
N CYS A 506 0.08 -9.51 -6.31
CA CYS A 506 -0.57 -10.57 -5.52
C CYS A 506 -0.32 -10.46 -4.01
N THR A 507 -0.24 -9.23 -3.48
CA THR A 507 0.25 -9.01 -2.09
C THR A 507 -0.80 -9.29 -1.00
N GLY A 508 -2.08 -9.37 -1.37
CA GLY A 508 -3.17 -9.72 -0.44
C GLY A 508 -3.65 -8.60 0.49
N GLN A 509 -3.09 -7.39 0.41
CA GLN A 509 -3.52 -6.23 1.21
C GLN A 509 -3.11 -4.89 0.55
N ASP A 510 -3.97 -3.89 0.67
CA ASP A 510 -3.72 -2.50 0.24
C ASP A 510 -4.22 -1.47 1.25
N ARG A 511 -3.57 -0.30 1.30
CA ARG A 511 -3.99 0.85 2.10
C ARG A 511 -4.60 1.90 1.19
N GLY A 512 -5.75 2.43 1.61
CA GLY A 512 -6.50 3.44 0.87
C GLY A 512 -7.36 4.32 1.77
N GLY A 513 -7.50 5.60 1.40
CA GLY A 513 -8.29 6.59 2.13
C GLY A 513 -9.77 6.22 2.33
N ALA A 514 -10.42 6.85 3.30
CA ALA A 514 -11.69 6.43 3.88
C ALA A 514 -12.81 6.15 2.86
N GLY A 515 -13.50 5.02 3.03
CA GLY A 515 -14.52 4.54 2.10
C GLY A 515 -13.98 4.19 0.70
N GLY A 516 -12.65 4.15 0.54
CA GLY A 516 -11.95 3.92 -0.73
C GLY A 516 -11.72 5.18 -1.57
N GLN A 517 -11.78 6.40 -1.03
CA GLN A 517 -11.86 7.65 -1.83
C GLN A 517 -10.79 7.82 -2.93
N GLY A 518 -9.55 7.36 -2.73
CA GLY A 518 -8.49 7.34 -3.76
C GLY A 518 -8.61 6.21 -4.81
N GLN A 519 -9.51 5.25 -4.61
CA GLN A 519 -9.60 3.99 -5.34
C GLN A 519 -10.97 3.69 -5.99
N ILE A 520 -12.05 4.46 -5.70
CA ILE A 520 -13.43 4.17 -6.17
C ILE A 520 -13.67 4.44 -7.68
N ARG A 521 -12.83 3.88 -8.56
CA ARG A 521 -13.14 3.72 -9.99
C ARG A 521 -13.00 2.27 -10.49
N ARG A 522 -12.52 1.33 -9.67
CA ARG A 522 -12.50 -0.12 -9.97
C ARG A 522 -13.28 -1.01 -9.00
N ALA A 523 -14.39 -0.51 -8.49
CA ALA A 523 -15.54 -1.36 -8.13
C ALA A 523 -16.09 -2.18 -9.33
N GLN A 524 -15.60 -1.91 -10.54
CA GLN A 524 -15.68 -2.77 -11.73
C GLN A 524 -14.34 -3.46 -12.05
N LEU A 525 -13.72 -4.12 -11.06
CA LEU A 525 -13.08 -5.40 -11.37
C LEU A 525 -14.20 -6.32 -11.89
N GLN A 526 -14.22 -6.55 -13.20
CA GLN A 526 -15.32 -7.25 -13.85
C GLN A 526 -15.28 -8.75 -13.54
N GLU A 527 -15.97 -9.14 -12.47
CA GLU A 527 -16.61 -10.46 -12.35
C GLU A 527 -17.27 -10.81 -13.70
N PRO A 528 -16.77 -11.81 -14.45
CA PRO A 528 -17.32 -12.10 -15.77
C PRO A 528 -18.76 -12.60 -15.64
N GLN A 529 -19.72 -11.81 -16.14
CA GLN A 529 -21.15 -12.14 -16.20
C GLN A 529 -21.46 -13.24 -17.24
N GLY A 530 -20.65 -14.30 -17.26
CA GLY A 530 -20.95 -15.55 -17.95
C GLY A 530 -21.89 -16.39 -17.11
N GLN A 531 -23.15 -16.48 -17.54
CA GLN A 531 -24.11 -17.47 -17.09
C GLN A 531 -23.51 -18.88 -17.23
N VAL A 532 -23.57 -19.69 -16.18
CA VAL A 532 -23.16 -21.10 -16.22
C VAL A 532 -24.27 -21.95 -15.61
N GLY A 533 -24.93 -22.73 -16.45
CA GLY A 533 -25.85 -23.78 -16.00
C GLY A 533 -25.09 -24.89 -15.27
N ARG A 534 -25.77 -25.61 -14.37
CA ARG A 534 -25.14 -26.69 -13.57
C ARG A 534 -24.66 -27.83 -14.47
N GLY A 535 -23.35 -28.07 -14.48
CA GLY A 535 -22.71 -29.31 -14.94
C GLY A 535 -22.08 -30.06 -13.76
N PRO A 536 -21.97 -31.40 -13.79
CA PRO A 536 -21.57 -32.20 -12.64
C PRO A 536 -20.07 -32.08 -12.32
N THR A 537 -19.75 -32.17 -11.03
CA THR A 537 -18.37 -32.25 -10.51
C THR A 537 -17.85 -33.69 -10.56
N GLY A 538 -16.57 -33.87 -10.92
CA GLY A 538 -15.90 -35.17 -10.78
C GLY A 538 -14.72 -35.43 -11.71
N ALA A 539 -13.51 -35.03 -11.31
CA ALA A 539 -12.26 -35.59 -11.81
C ALA A 539 -11.13 -35.33 -10.79
N ALA A 540 -10.56 -36.38 -10.20
CA ALA A 540 -9.34 -36.28 -9.40
C ALA A 540 -8.11 -36.39 -10.31
N VAL A 541 -7.06 -35.61 -10.05
CA VAL A 541 -5.81 -35.62 -10.81
C VAL A 541 -4.64 -35.96 -9.90
N THR A 542 -4.02 -37.12 -10.13
CA THR A 542 -2.81 -37.55 -9.42
C THR A 542 -1.54 -36.88 -9.97
N PRO A 543 -0.56 -36.50 -9.12
CA PRO A 543 0.68 -35.88 -9.57
C PRO A 543 1.62 -36.89 -10.29
N PRO A 544 2.45 -36.44 -11.24
CA PRO A 544 3.41 -37.30 -11.94
C PRO A 544 4.61 -37.68 -11.06
N ARG A 545 5.19 -38.86 -11.35
CA ARG A 545 6.27 -39.48 -10.57
C ARG A 545 7.65 -39.05 -11.08
N ALA A 546 8.55 -38.65 -10.18
CA ALA A 546 9.92 -38.28 -10.53
C ALA A 546 10.76 -39.48 -11.02
N THR A 547 11.61 -39.24 -12.03
CA THR A 547 12.57 -40.22 -12.58
C THR A 547 14.01 -39.77 -12.32
N THR A 548 14.73 -40.51 -11.49
CA THR A 548 16.17 -40.31 -11.24
C THR A 548 17.01 -41.04 -12.30
N SER A 549 18.01 -40.36 -12.86
CA SER A 549 19.13 -40.99 -13.57
C SER A 549 20.42 -40.81 -12.76
N ALA A 550 21.37 -41.75 -12.87
CA ALA A 550 22.52 -41.84 -11.98
C ALA A 550 23.86 -41.94 -12.71
N LEU A 551 24.78 -41.07 -12.30
CA LEU A 551 26.23 -41.13 -12.51
C LEU A 551 26.87 -40.62 -11.20
N GLY A 552 28.00 -41.12 -10.71
CA GLY A 552 28.90 -42.15 -11.24
C GLY A 552 30.29 -41.92 -10.65
N ALA A 553 30.53 -42.38 -9.42
CA ALA A 553 31.68 -41.94 -8.62
C ALA A 553 32.85 -42.94 -8.61
N THR A 554 34.07 -42.43 -8.81
CA THR A 554 35.34 -43.16 -8.67
C THR A 554 36.31 -42.41 -7.74
N LYS A 555 37.17 -43.14 -7.03
CA LYS A 555 38.05 -42.62 -5.96
C LYS A 555 39.51 -42.53 -6.41
N SER A 556 40.25 -41.53 -5.90
CA SER A 556 41.69 -41.61 -5.64
C SER A 556 42.10 -40.57 -4.58
N SER A 557 43.23 -40.80 -3.90
CA SER A 557 43.76 -39.91 -2.83
C SER A 557 45.28 -39.70 -3.02
N PRO A 558 46.11 -39.28 -2.04
CA PRO A 558 46.51 -37.88 -1.99
C PRO A 558 48.03 -37.62 -1.87
N GLY A 559 48.43 -36.34 -1.95
CA GLY A 559 49.70 -35.82 -1.43
C GLY A 559 50.07 -34.44 -2.01
N ALA A 560 51.11 -33.74 -1.55
CA ALA A 560 51.74 -33.69 -0.22
C ALA A 560 52.87 -32.62 -0.25
N THR A 561 52.87 -31.64 0.69
CA THR A 561 53.94 -30.61 0.87
C THR A 561 54.18 -29.69 -0.35
N THR A 562 54.91 -28.56 -0.32
CA THR A 562 55.60 -27.76 0.73
C THR A 562 54.99 -26.32 0.71
N SER A 563 55.47 -25.20 1.30
CA SER A 563 56.47 -24.82 2.34
C SER A 563 56.14 -23.37 2.79
N ALA A 564 56.53 -22.95 3.99
CA ALA A 564 56.55 -21.54 4.41
C ALA A 564 57.98 -20.96 4.39
N PRO A 565 58.14 -19.62 4.49
CA PRO A 565 58.95 -19.10 5.60
C PRO A 565 58.29 -17.93 6.36
N ARG A 566 58.93 -17.52 7.49
CA ARG A 566 58.44 -16.50 8.44
C ARG A 566 59.33 -15.25 8.47
N GLY A 567 58.78 -14.14 8.98
CA GLY A 567 59.48 -13.27 9.93
C GLY A 567 59.77 -11.82 9.50
N GLY A 568 59.60 -10.88 10.44
CA GLY A 568 59.95 -9.47 10.25
C GLY A 568 59.23 -8.52 11.23
N THR A 569 59.87 -8.16 12.35
CA THR A 569 59.34 -7.23 13.37
C THR A 569 60.12 -5.92 13.41
N SER A 570 59.49 -4.73 13.55
CA SER A 570 60.03 -3.60 14.36
C SER A 570 59.16 -2.32 14.42
N ARG A 571 58.69 -1.98 15.64
CA ARG A 571 58.73 -0.67 16.37
C ARG A 571 58.39 0.70 15.71
N ASN A 572 57.52 1.45 16.40
CA ASN A 572 57.44 2.95 16.53
C ASN A 572 58.72 3.52 17.24
N PRO A 573 58.95 4.86 17.47
CA PRO A 573 58.11 6.08 17.37
C PRO A 573 58.82 7.19 16.51
N PRO A 574 58.69 8.56 16.65
CA PRO A 574 57.89 9.44 17.53
C PRO A 574 57.16 10.61 16.81
N SER A 575 57.10 11.82 17.42
CA SER A 575 56.31 13.01 17.04
C SER A 575 57.08 14.34 17.09
N LYS A 576 56.52 15.44 16.56
CA LYS A 576 56.73 16.82 17.06
C LYS A 576 55.65 17.83 16.60
N ARG A 577 55.62 19.03 17.20
CA ARG A 577 54.56 20.06 17.13
C ARG A 577 55.00 21.39 16.49
N SER A 578 54.09 22.05 15.78
CA SER A 578 53.82 23.51 15.76
C SER A 578 52.60 23.76 14.85
N GLY A 579 51.85 24.87 14.90
CA GLY A 579 51.80 26.04 15.78
C GLY A 579 50.42 26.72 15.67
N ALA A 580 50.13 27.78 16.44
CA ALA A 580 48.76 28.34 16.55
C ALA A 580 48.62 29.76 15.98
N GLN A 581 47.44 30.07 15.41
CA GLN A 581 46.83 31.40 15.28
C GLN A 581 45.34 31.20 14.94
N GLN A 582 44.41 31.57 15.84
CA GLN A 582 43.82 32.89 16.07
C GLN A 582 42.53 33.13 15.26
N ALA A 583 41.44 33.45 15.96
CA ALA A 583 40.17 33.89 15.39
C ALA A 583 40.07 35.43 15.43
N PRO A 584 39.36 36.07 14.48
CA PRO A 584 38.97 37.47 14.58
C PRO A 584 37.54 37.61 15.13
N THR A 585 37.41 38.04 16.37
CA THR A 585 36.17 38.65 16.90
C THR A 585 36.21 40.17 16.72
N SER A 586 35.03 40.81 16.74
CA SER A 586 34.79 42.27 16.93
C SER A 586 34.95 43.19 15.70
N TYR A 587 34.38 44.41 15.64
CA TYR A 587 33.65 45.21 16.66
C TYR A 587 32.44 46.00 16.06
N PHE A 588 31.33 46.03 16.81
CA PHE A 588 30.25 47.05 16.95
C PHE A 588 29.80 47.99 15.80
N PHE A 589 28.48 48.12 15.63
CA PHE A 589 27.61 49.30 15.95
C PHE A 589 26.12 48.89 15.68
N GLY A 590 25.06 49.44 16.29
CA GLY A 590 24.96 50.33 17.45
C GLY A 590 23.67 51.19 17.51
N GLY A 591 22.52 50.60 17.89
CA GLY A 591 21.22 51.30 18.13
C GLY A 591 20.32 51.48 16.89
N GLY A 592 18.99 51.68 17.01
CA GLY A 592 18.12 51.52 18.19
C GLY A 592 16.73 52.18 18.06
N GLY A 593 15.72 51.66 18.79
CA GLY A 593 14.57 52.43 19.34
C GLY A 593 13.31 52.68 18.48
N ALA A 594 12.17 52.17 18.97
CA ALA A 594 10.77 52.57 18.71
C ALA A 594 10.21 52.40 17.26
N ARG A 595 8.91 52.12 17.06
CA ARG A 595 7.75 52.08 17.97
C ARG A 595 7.03 50.74 17.95
#